data_AF-A0A937U8G0-F1
#
_entry.id   AF-A0A937U8G0-F1
#
_cell.length_a   1.000
_cell.length_b   1.000
_cell.length_c   1.000
_cell.angle_alpha   90.00
_cell.angle_beta   90.00
_cell.angle_gamma   90.00
#
_symmetry.space_group_name_H-M   'P 1'
#
loop_
_entity.id
_entity.type
_entity.pdbx_description
1 polymer ?
#
loop_
_entity_poly.entity_id
_entity_poly.type
_entity_poly.pdbx_seq_one_letter_code
_entity_poly.pdbx_strand_id
1 'polypeptide(L)'
;MVKENKGVIKLKLGKKNYTIHYTFLPAKRAHNASFESFQPPSVKVNHITVRGRRLKEDELNELTTKYKEFIQEEALKLEWQKRADAIIRILEGRSM
;
A
#
# COMPACT_ATOMS: atom_id res chain seq x y z
N MET A 1 6.79 11.17 15.63
CA MET A 1 6.85 11.32 14.16
C MET A 1 6.35 10.04 13.51
N VAL A 2 5.16 10.05 12.91
CA VAL A 2 4.66 8.89 12.14
C VAL A 2 5.39 8.89 10.81
N LYS A 3 6.37 7.99 10.65
CA LYS A 3 7.05 7.79 9.36
C LYS A 3 5.97 7.42 8.34
N GLU A 4 5.86 8.19 7.26
CA GLU A 4 4.99 7.82 6.14
C GLU A 4 5.48 6.49 5.57
N ASN A 5 4.68 5.42 5.70
CA ASN A 5 5.02 4.11 5.12
C ASN A 5 4.79 4.16 3.61
N LYS A 6 5.82 4.60 2.87
CA LYS A 6 5.83 4.60 1.42
C LYS A 6 6.27 3.23 0.92
N GLY A 7 5.55 2.71 -0.07
CA GLY A 7 5.81 1.42 -0.69
C GLY A 7 5.82 1.52 -2.21
N VAL A 8 6.40 0.49 -2.83
CA VAL A 8 6.41 0.33 -4.28
C VAL A 8 5.91 -1.07 -4.60
N ILE A 9 4.92 -1.17 -5.50
CA ILE A 9 4.46 -2.45 -6.05
C ILE A 9 4.91 -2.52 -7.51
N LYS A 10 5.53 -3.63 -7.90
CA LYS A 10 5.81 -3.92 -9.29
C LYS A 10 4.76 -4.91 -9.77
N LEU A 11 3.82 -4.44 -10.59
CA LEU A 11 2.77 -5.27 -11.17
C LEU A 11 3.07 -5.52 -12.64
N LYS A 12 2.83 -6.74 -13.10
CA LYS A 12 2.88 -7.11 -14.51
C LYS A 12 1.46 -7.35 -14.99
N LEU A 13 0.92 -6.42 -15.77
CA LEU A 13 -0.40 -6.57 -16.41
C LEU A 13 -0.17 -6.80 -17.91
N GLY A 14 -0.41 -8.03 -18.36
CA GLY A 14 -0.14 -8.45 -19.74
C GLY A 14 1.34 -8.32 -20.13
N LYS A 15 1.62 -7.58 -21.21
CA LYS A 15 2.99 -7.29 -21.72
C LYS A 15 3.62 -6.02 -21.12
N LYS A 16 2.97 -5.38 -20.15
CA LYS A 16 3.41 -4.11 -19.56
C LYS A 16 3.75 -4.30 -18.08
N ASN A 17 4.87 -3.70 -17.68
CA ASN A 17 5.30 -3.63 -16.28
C ASN A 17 4.91 -2.25 -15.72
N TYR A 18 4.25 -2.27 -14.58
CA TYR A 18 3.73 -1.11 -13.86
C TYR A 18 4.47 -1.03 -12.53
N THR A 19 4.98 0.15 -12.21
CA THR A 19 5.56 0.45 -10.90
C THR A 19 4.64 1.43 -10.20
N ILE A 20 3.99 0.98 -9.13
CA ILE A 20 3.00 1.75 -8.39
C ILE A 20 3.64 2.25 -7.11
N HIS A 21 3.74 3.57 -7.00
CA HIS A 21 4.21 4.21 -5.77
C HIS A 21 3.00 4.52 -4.90
N TYR A 22 2.96 3.96 -3.70
CA TYR A 22 1.83 4.11 -2.79
C TYR A 22 2.27 4.57 -1.40
N THR A 23 1.33 5.18 -0.70
CA THR A 23 1.44 5.48 0.73
C THR A 23 0.45 4.61 1.46
N PHE A 24 0.94 3.80 2.39
CA PHE A 24 0.10 3.04 3.29
C PHE A 24 -0.48 3.96 4.37
N LEU A 25 -1.80 3.98 4.46
CA LEU A 25 -2.55 4.69 5.49
C LEU A 25 -2.92 3.66 6.55
N PRO A 26 -2.23 3.64 7.71
CA PRO A 26 -2.56 2.72 8.78
C PRO A 26 -3.99 2.97 9.25
N ALA A 27 -4.64 1.91 9.74
CA ALA A 27 -5.91 2.04 10.42
C ALA A 27 -5.78 3.10 11.52
N LYS A 28 -6.55 4.17 11.41
CA LYS A 28 -6.60 5.22 12.43
C LYS A 28 -7.88 5.02 13.24
N ARG A 29 -7.72 4.98 14.56
CA ARG A 29 -8.84 5.15 15.47
C ARG A 29 -9.21 6.64 15.42
N ALA A 30 -10.41 6.96 14.96
CA ALA A 30 -10.90 8.33 15.06
C ALA A 30 -11.00 8.68 16.55
N HIS A 31 -10.21 9.65 17.01
CA HIS A 31 -10.14 10.02 18.43
C HIS A 31 -11.43 10.68 18.95
N ASN A 32 -12.38 10.98 18.05
CA ASN A 32 -13.61 11.74 18.32
C ASN A 32 -14.91 11.02 17.92
N ALA A 33 -14.88 9.72 17.62
CA ALA A 33 -16.08 8.98 17.30
C ALA A 33 -16.22 7.81 18.25
N SER A 34 -17.44 7.64 18.78
CA SER A 34 -17.91 6.48 19.53
C SER A 34 -17.41 5.17 18.90
N PHE A 35 -17.36 4.11 19.72
CA PHE A 35 -16.82 2.75 19.52
C PHE A 35 -16.83 2.10 18.11
N GLU A 36 -17.55 2.63 17.11
CA GLU A 36 -17.78 2.08 15.78
C GLU A 36 -16.93 2.66 14.63
N SER A 37 -16.17 3.75 14.82
CA SER A 37 -15.40 4.34 13.69
C SER A 37 -13.97 3.81 13.57
N PHE A 38 -13.84 2.50 13.32
CA PHE A 38 -12.57 1.92 12.88
C PHE A 38 -12.42 2.15 11.37
N GLN A 39 -11.55 3.08 10.96
CA GLN A 39 -11.20 3.16 9.54
C GLN A 39 -10.23 2.03 9.21
N PRO A 40 -10.59 1.12 8.29
CA PRO A 40 -9.69 0.05 7.88
C PRO A 40 -8.43 0.63 7.23
N PRO A 41 -7.30 -0.10 7.29
CA PRO A 41 -6.09 0.35 6.63
C PRO A 41 -6.34 0.48 5.13
N SER A 42 -5.88 1.59 4.56
CA SER A 42 -6.10 1.90 3.15
C SER A 42 -4.78 2.29 2.48
N VAL A 43 -4.80 2.31 1.17
CA VAL A 43 -3.60 2.57 0.37
C VAL A 43 -3.91 3.70 -0.59
N LYS A 44 -3.10 4.76 -0.52
CA LYS A 44 -3.18 5.89 -1.44
C LYS A 44 -2.13 5.74 -2.52
N VAL A 45 -2.55 5.59 -3.77
CA VAL A 45 -1.64 5.60 -4.92
C VAL A 45 -1.19 7.03 -5.18
N ASN A 46 0.12 7.27 -5.22
CA ASN A 46 0.70 8.59 -5.49
C ASN A 46 0.90 8.80 -7.00
N HIS A 47 1.50 7.81 -7.66
CA HIS A 47 1.65 7.77 -9.11
C HIS A 47 2.03 6.36 -9.57
N ILE A 48 1.83 6.10 -10.86
CA ILE A 48 2.19 4.85 -11.52
C ILE A 48 3.14 5.16 -12.66
N THR A 49 4.19 4.36 -12.79
CA THR A 49 5.19 4.48 -13.85
C THR A 49 5.15 3.23 -14.72
N VAL A 50 5.04 3.42 -16.04
CA VAL A 50 4.98 2.35 -17.04
C VAL A 50 6.13 2.54 -18.02
N ARG A 51 7.02 1.54 -18.14
CA ARG A 51 8.21 1.60 -19.02
C ARG A 51 9.04 2.89 -18.82
N GLY A 52 9.18 3.36 -17.59
CA GLY A 52 9.94 4.58 -17.26
C GLY A 52 9.19 5.90 -17.50
N ARG A 53 7.93 5.87 -17.96
CA ARG A 53 7.09 7.07 -18.06
C ARG A 53 6.05 7.10 -16.96
N ARG A 54 5.94 8.20 -16.24
CA ARG A 54 4.84 8.45 -15.30
C ARG A 54 3.54 8.58 -16.09
N LEU A 55 2.50 7.84 -15.66
CA LEU A 55 1.18 7.96 -16.25
C LEU A 55 0.63 9.37 -16.01
N LYS A 56 -0.11 9.88 -17.00
CA LYS A 56 -0.88 11.10 -16.84
C LYS A 56 -1.98 10.90 -15.79
N GLU A 57 -2.49 12.00 -15.25
CA GLU A 57 -3.53 11.94 -14.22
C GLU A 57 -4.77 11.17 -14.69
N ASP A 58 -5.20 11.35 -15.94
CA ASP A 58 -6.32 10.61 -16.53
C ASP A 58 -6.06 9.09 -16.58
N GLU A 59 -4.90 8.68 -17.12
CA GLU A 59 -4.52 7.26 -17.20
C GLU A 59 -4.32 6.64 -15.82
N LEU A 60 -3.77 7.41 -14.88
CA LEU A 60 -3.61 7.02 -13.48
C LEU A 60 -4.98 6.81 -12.84
N ASN A 61 -5.93 7.72 -13.06
CA ASN A 61 -7.25 7.66 -12.45
C ASN A 61 -8.04 6.47 -13.02
N GLU A 62 -7.93 6.21 -14.32
CA GLU A 62 -8.53 5.03 -14.96
C GLU A 62 -7.96 3.73 -14.40
N LEU A 63 -6.64 3.58 -14.35
CA LEU A 63 -5.98 2.38 -13.80
C LEU A 63 -6.26 2.22 -12.31
N THR A 64 -6.18 3.32 -11.54
CA THR A 64 -6.43 3.28 -10.10
C THR A 64 -7.87 2.96 -9.81
N THR A 65 -8.83 3.41 -10.62
CA THR A 65 -10.25 3.07 -10.45
C THR A 65 -10.52 1.63 -10.86
N LYS A 66 -10.01 1.21 -12.02
CA LYS A 66 -10.24 -0.13 -12.58
C LYS A 66 -9.58 -1.24 -11.76
N TYR A 67 -8.43 -0.97 -11.16
CA TYR A 67 -7.67 -1.93 -10.36
C TYR A 67 -7.58 -1.50 -8.90
N LYS A 68 -8.49 -0.63 -8.42
CA LYS A 68 -8.45 -0.07 -7.06
C LYS A 68 -8.33 -1.15 -6.01
N GLU A 69 -9.26 -2.10 -6.05
CA GLU A 69 -9.36 -3.19 -5.09
C GLU A 69 -8.14 -4.08 -5.16
N PHE A 70 -7.68 -4.42 -6.37
CA PHE A 70 -6.49 -5.24 -6.56
C PHE A 70 -5.21 -4.56 -6.04
N ILE A 71 -5.00 -3.29 -6.37
CA ILE A 71 -3.84 -2.51 -5.90
C ILE A 71 -3.88 -2.37 -4.38
N GLN A 72 -5.06 -2.12 -3.82
CA GLN A 72 -5.26 -1.99 -2.39
C GLN A 72 -4.98 -3.32 -1.67
N GLU A 73 -5.50 -4.44 -2.16
CA GLU A 73 -5.29 -5.76 -1.59
C GLU A 73 -3.81 -6.17 -1.65
N GLU A 74 -3.17 -6.04 -2.80
CA GLU A 74 -1.76 -6.42 -2.97
C GLU A 74 -0.84 -5.54 -2.11
N ALA A 75 -1.10 -4.23 -2.04
CA ALA A 75 -0.36 -3.33 -1.17
C ALA A 75 -0.54 -3.68 0.32
N LEU A 76 -1.77 -4.02 0.71
CA LEU A 76 -2.08 -4.47 2.07
C LEU A 76 -1.32 -5.73 2.41
N LYS A 77 -1.38 -6.77 1.57
CA LYS A 77 -0.63 -8.02 1.76
C LYS A 77 0.86 -7.76 1.94
N LEU A 78 1.46 -6.93 1.08
CA LEU A 78 2.88 -6.59 1.14
C LEU A 78 3.26 -5.89 2.45
N GLU A 79 2.41 -4.99 2.95
CA GLU A 79 2.63 -4.32 4.24
C GLU A 79 2.43 -5.27 5.42
N TRP A 80 1.43 -6.16 5.36
CA TRP A 80 1.24 -7.20 6.38
C TRP A 80 2.41 -8.16 6.42
N GLN A 81 2.96 -8.56 5.27
CA GLN A 81 4.13 -9.43 5.20
C GLN A 81 5.36 -8.77 5.80
N LYS A 82 5.66 -7.50 5.46
CA LYS A 82 6.78 -6.77 6.10
C LYS A 82 6.62 -6.67 7.61
N ARG A 83 5.39 -6.48 8.11
CA ARG A 83 5.11 -6.46 9.54
C ARG A 83 5.29 -7.83 10.17
N ALA A 84 4.84 -8.89 9.52
CA ALA A 84 5.05 -10.26 9.97
C ALA A 84 6.55 -10.58 10.03
N ASP A 85 7.32 -10.27 9.00
CA ASP A 85 8.79 -10.40 8.99
C ASP A 85 9.45 -9.61 10.12
N ALA A 86 9.01 -8.37 10.38
CA ALA A 86 9.53 -7.58 11.49
C ALA A 86 9.22 -8.20 12.85
N ILE A 87 8.02 -8.76 13.03
CA ILE A 87 7.63 -9.48 14.26
C ILE A 87 8.46 -10.75 14.42
N ILE A 88 8.61 -11.55 13.35
CA ILE A 88 9.45 -12.76 13.34
C ILE A 88 10.87 -12.41 13.77
N ARG A 89 11.49 -11.38 13.16
CA ARG A 89 12.83 -10.92 13.56
C ARG A 89 12.93 -10.49 15.03
N ILE A 90 11.90 -9.85 15.57
CA ILE A 90 11.86 -9.48 17.01
C ILE A 90 11.77 -10.73 17.89
N LEU A 91 11.01 -11.74 17.49
CA LEU A 91 10.86 -13.01 18.23
C LEU A 91 12.12 -13.86 18.14
N GLU A 92 12.73 -13.97 16.96
CA GLU A 92 14.01 -14.67 16.74
C GLU A 92 15.16 -13.96 17.47
N GLY A 93 15.21 -12.63 17.42
CA GLY A 93 16.19 -11.83 18.16
C GLY A 93 16.00 -11.84 19.68
N ARG A 94 14.84 -12.30 20.19
CA ARG A 94 14.57 -12.54 21.61
C ARG A 94 14.86 -13.99 22.05
N SER A 95 15.20 -14.87 21.12
CA SER A 95 15.57 -16.27 21.41
C SER A 95 17.09 -16.48 21.53
N MET A 96 17.86 -15.40 21.72
CA MET A 96 19.27 -15.43 22.14
C MET A 96 19.42 -15.07 23.61
#